data_AF-A0A8J4URC0-F1
#
_entry.id   AF-A0A8J4URC0-F1
#
_cell.length_a   1.000
_cell.length_b   1.000
_cell.length_c   1.000
_cell.angle_alpha   90.00
_cell.angle_beta   90.00
_cell.angle_gamma   90.00
#
_symmetry.space_group_name_H-M   'P 1'
#
loop_
_entity.id
_entity.type
_entity.pdbx_description
1 polymer ?
#
loop_
_entity_poly.entity_id
_entity_poly.type
_entity_poly.pdbx_seq_one_letter_code
_entity_poly.pdbx_strand_id
1 'polypeptide(L)'
;DFISLNLQKEIKMAKASNDFKLNVFSGKERYNPSAVTLSCRLSPEISAVAMEIRWFKETDCVCVYKNRQVTEGRRYEGRVSLFTQELERGNVSLQLRHCTLSDTGHYVCEVTDGDRTEEITVEMRGPSTLKLFGVMVYQINRKWTEDERMKMQNSALQTVNRDKEVESDKEVKTCKNKLGTVGQELQDMKRQLEEMTIVLKEQKTELAKKDKQLEEKERLLTEKQTQLMERDKLLEDKKKHHEQADPESTDHIRRRNCKEGLTRE
;
A
#
# COMPACT_ATOMS: atom_id res chain seq x y z
N ASP A 1 -24.16 47.47 29.59
CA ASP A 1 -23.38 47.65 28.35
C ASP A 1 -24.22 47.44 27.10
N PHE A 2 -24.51 48.55 26.42
CA PHE A 2 -25.24 48.59 25.14
C PHE A 2 -24.57 47.71 24.06
N ILE A 3 -23.24 47.60 24.11
CA ILE A 3 -22.43 46.75 23.23
C ILE A 3 -22.77 45.26 23.41
N SER A 4 -22.92 44.78 24.65
CA SER A 4 -23.24 43.38 24.95
C SER A 4 -24.65 43.00 24.45
N LEU A 5 -25.61 43.93 24.58
CA LEU A 5 -26.98 43.71 24.12
C LEU A 5 -27.08 43.70 22.58
N ASN A 6 -26.29 44.52 21.89
CA ASN A 6 -26.20 44.50 20.42
C ASN A 6 -25.50 43.23 19.92
N LEU A 7 -24.40 42.82 20.56
CA LEU A 7 -23.72 41.57 20.22
C LEU A 7 -24.63 40.35 20.41
N GLN A 8 -25.41 40.33 21.50
CA GLN A 8 -26.40 39.29 21.74
C GLN A 8 -27.54 39.32 20.71
N LYS A 9 -27.99 40.50 20.27
CA LYS A 9 -28.97 40.63 19.18
C LYS A 9 -28.40 40.16 17.84
N GLU A 10 -27.16 40.51 17.52
CA GLU A 10 -26.47 40.05 16.31
C GLU A 10 -26.25 38.53 16.33
N ILE A 11 -25.83 37.96 17.45
CA ILE A 11 -25.69 36.50 17.62
C ILE A 11 -27.07 35.81 17.53
N LYS A 12 -28.12 36.42 18.08
CA LYS A 12 -29.48 35.87 18.01
C LYS A 12 -30.08 36.00 16.60
N MET A 13 -29.75 37.06 15.87
CA MET A 13 -30.10 37.22 14.44
C MET A 13 -29.28 36.29 13.55
N ALA A 14 -27.99 36.10 13.81
CA ALA A 14 -27.15 35.11 13.13
C ALA A 14 -27.63 33.68 13.42
N LYS A 15 -28.05 33.38 14.65
CA LYS A 15 -28.66 32.07 14.99
C LYS A 15 -30.06 31.89 14.40
N ALA A 16 -30.87 32.94 14.29
CA ALA A 16 -32.20 32.89 13.68
C ALA A 16 -32.13 32.87 12.14
N SER A 17 -31.05 33.39 11.55
CA SER A 17 -30.79 33.36 10.10
C SER A 17 -30.43 31.97 9.59
N ASN A 18 -30.06 31.03 10.47
CA ASN A 18 -29.51 29.72 10.08
C ASN A 18 -30.51 28.56 10.23
N ASP A 19 -31.78 28.82 10.56
CA ASP A 19 -32.81 27.79 10.57
C ASP A 19 -33.56 27.78 9.24
N PHE A 20 -33.19 26.86 8.37
CA PHE A 20 -33.86 26.66 7.08
C PHE A 20 -34.20 25.19 6.85
N LYS A 21 -35.12 24.97 5.91
CA LYS A 21 -35.50 23.67 5.37
C LYS A 21 -35.47 23.71 3.86
N LEU A 22 -35.33 22.54 3.25
CA LEU A 22 -35.44 22.37 1.80
C LEU A 22 -36.86 21.94 1.45
N ASN A 23 -37.46 22.68 0.52
CA ASN A 23 -38.76 22.37 -0.05
C ASN A 23 -38.59 22.01 -1.51
N VAL A 24 -39.25 20.93 -1.93
CA VAL A 24 -39.31 20.48 -3.31
C VAL A 24 -40.75 20.64 -3.80
N PHE A 25 -40.92 21.25 -4.96
CA PHE A 25 -42.22 21.26 -5.63
C PHE A 25 -42.42 19.91 -6.32
N SER A 26 -43.20 19.03 -5.68
CA SER A 26 -43.60 17.77 -6.29
C SER A 26 -44.72 18.02 -7.29
N GLY A 27 -44.55 17.56 -8.53
CA GLY A 27 -45.52 17.87 -9.59
C GLY A 27 -45.18 17.27 -10.94
N LYS A 28 -46.18 17.27 -11.83
CA LYS A 28 -45.99 16.98 -13.24
C LYS A 28 -45.41 18.21 -13.92
N GLU A 29 -44.09 18.31 -14.02
CA GLU A 29 -43.51 19.30 -14.92
C GLU A 29 -43.81 18.90 -16.37
N ARG A 30 -44.22 19.87 -17.20
CA ARG A 30 -44.33 19.64 -18.65
C ARG A 30 -42.92 19.33 -19.15
N TYR A 31 -42.73 18.13 -19.68
CA TYR A 31 -41.46 17.68 -20.22
C TYR A 31 -40.97 18.61 -21.32
N ASN A 32 -39.75 19.11 -21.13
CA ASN A 32 -38.92 19.55 -22.24
C ASN A 32 -37.77 18.53 -22.37
N PRO A 33 -37.69 17.75 -23.46
CA PRO A 33 -36.58 16.81 -23.69
C PRO A 33 -35.20 17.48 -23.64
N SER A 34 -35.17 18.79 -23.87
CA SER A 34 -33.94 19.57 -23.88
C SER A 34 -33.41 19.86 -22.47
N ALA A 35 -34.30 19.96 -21.46
CA ALA A 35 -33.92 20.26 -20.07
C ALA A 35 -35.02 19.87 -19.06
N VAL A 36 -34.61 19.23 -17.95
CA VAL A 36 -35.44 18.91 -16.79
C VAL A 36 -34.97 19.74 -15.60
N THR A 37 -35.89 20.25 -14.79
CA THR A 37 -35.56 20.97 -13.55
C THR A 37 -35.91 20.12 -12.33
N LEU A 38 -34.94 19.89 -11.44
CA LEU A 38 -35.19 19.36 -10.12
C LEU A 38 -35.39 20.55 -9.18
N SER A 39 -36.66 20.91 -8.97
CA SER A 39 -37.01 22.09 -8.19
C SER A 39 -36.70 21.90 -6.70
N CYS A 40 -35.91 22.81 -6.13
CA CYS A 40 -35.56 22.82 -4.71
C CYS A 40 -35.33 24.26 -4.24
N ARG A 41 -35.95 24.64 -3.12
CA ARG A 41 -35.86 26.00 -2.57
C ARG A 41 -35.72 25.97 -1.05
N LEU A 42 -34.98 26.95 -0.52
CA LEU A 42 -34.92 27.21 0.91
C LEU A 42 -36.26 27.73 1.44
N SER A 43 -36.61 27.30 2.65
CA SER A 43 -37.74 27.80 3.41
C SER A 43 -37.25 28.13 4.82
N PRO A 44 -37.30 29.41 5.26
CA PRO A 44 -37.80 30.57 4.53
C PRO A 44 -36.94 30.96 3.30
N GLU A 45 -37.45 31.90 2.49
CA GLU A 45 -36.73 32.42 1.31
C GLU A 45 -35.53 33.29 1.75
N ILE A 46 -34.39 32.64 1.97
CA ILE A 46 -33.12 33.27 2.38
C ILE A 46 -32.06 33.08 1.30
N SER A 47 -31.00 33.90 1.34
CA SER A 47 -29.93 33.83 0.34
C SER A 47 -29.07 32.57 0.53
N ALA A 48 -28.96 31.78 -0.54
CA ALA A 48 -28.08 30.61 -0.65
C ALA A 48 -26.70 30.96 -1.24
N VAL A 49 -26.42 32.24 -1.53
CA VAL A 49 -25.22 32.66 -2.27
C VAL A 49 -23.92 32.28 -1.54
N ALA A 50 -23.92 32.37 -0.21
CA ALA A 50 -22.77 32.04 0.63
C ALA A 50 -22.74 30.57 1.07
N MET A 51 -23.76 29.78 0.75
CA MET A 51 -23.89 28.38 1.14
C MET A 51 -23.14 27.46 0.18
N GLU A 52 -22.80 26.26 0.65
CA GLU A 52 -22.35 25.17 -0.20
C GLU A 52 -23.56 24.34 -0.64
N ILE A 53 -23.68 24.08 -1.94
CA ILE A 53 -24.80 23.31 -2.51
C ILE A 53 -24.20 22.12 -3.27
N ARG A 54 -24.66 20.91 -2.97
CA ARG A 54 -24.25 19.71 -3.69
C ARG A 54 -25.48 18.98 -4.19
N TRP A 55 -25.39 18.58 -5.46
CA TRP A 55 -26.35 17.65 -6.03
C TRP A 55 -25.67 16.31 -6.28
N PHE A 56 -26.35 15.23 -5.90
CA PHE A 56 -25.94 13.86 -6.16
C PHE A 56 -27.03 13.12 -6.92
N LYS A 57 -26.63 12.14 -7.72
CA LYS A 57 -27.52 11.13 -8.30
C LYS A 57 -27.06 9.77 -7.80
N GLU A 58 -27.90 9.08 -7.03
CA GLU A 58 -27.47 7.94 -6.22
C GLU A 58 -26.22 8.34 -5.42
N THR A 59 -25.04 7.78 -5.69
CA THR A 59 -23.78 8.15 -5.03
C THR A 59 -22.86 9.02 -5.88
N ASP A 60 -23.23 9.34 -7.12
CA ASP A 60 -22.40 10.10 -8.06
C ASP A 60 -22.65 11.60 -7.88
N CYS A 61 -21.58 12.39 -7.73
CA CYS A 61 -21.66 13.83 -7.71
C CYS A 61 -22.14 14.37 -9.07
N VAL A 62 -23.18 15.20 -9.03
CA VAL A 62 -23.78 15.87 -10.18
C VAL A 62 -23.16 17.26 -10.35
N CYS A 63 -23.14 18.05 -9.29
CA CYS A 63 -22.41 19.30 -9.21
C CYS A 63 -22.18 19.74 -7.77
N VAL A 64 -21.18 20.59 -7.58
CA VAL A 64 -20.90 21.32 -6.34
C VAL A 64 -20.90 22.81 -6.64
N TYR A 65 -21.66 23.59 -5.88
CA TYR A 65 -21.52 25.04 -5.83
C TYR A 65 -20.86 25.43 -4.51
N LYS A 66 -19.72 26.09 -4.62
CA LYS A 66 -18.95 26.59 -3.49
C LYS A 66 -18.15 27.80 -3.93
N ASN A 67 -17.98 28.79 -3.05
CA ASN A 67 -17.23 30.01 -3.36
C ASN A 67 -17.69 30.72 -4.64
N ARG A 68 -19.01 30.73 -4.90
CA ARG A 68 -19.64 31.33 -6.09
C ARG A 68 -19.27 30.67 -7.43
N GLN A 69 -18.69 29.46 -7.38
CA GLN A 69 -18.35 28.67 -8.56
C GLN A 69 -19.14 27.37 -8.56
N VAL A 70 -19.63 26.97 -9.74
CA VAL A 70 -20.22 25.64 -9.96
C VAL A 70 -19.16 24.74 -10.59
N THR A 71 -18.87 23.61 -9.95
CA THR A 71 -18.02 22.54 -10.47
C THR A 71 -18.92 21.36 -10.82
N GLU A 72 -18.88 20.95 -12.08
CA GLU A 72 -19.71 19.87 -12.59
C GLU A 72 -19.06 18.50 -12.32
N GLY A 73 -19.87 17.51 -11.95
CA GLY A 73 -19.42 16.13 -11.85
C GLY A 73 -19.04 15.58 -13.23
N ARG A 74 -18.05 14.69 -13.28
CA ARG A 74 -17.46 14.17 -14.53
C ARG A 74 -18.50 13.66 -15.55
N ARG A 75 -19.59 13.03 -15.10
CA ARG A 75 -20.64 12.47 -15.97
C ARG A 75 -21.66 13.49 -16.46
N TYR A 76 -21.61 14.70 -15.92
CA TYR A 76 -22.61 15.75 -16.09
C TYR A 76 -22.04 17.02 -16.74
N GLU A 77 -20.78 16.99 -17.17
CA GLU A 77 -20.12 18.13 -17.82
C GLU A 77 -20.89 18.69 -19.02
N GLY A 78 -21.10 20.00 -19.02
CA GLY A 78 -21.87 20.72 -20.03
C GLY A 78 -23.37 20.42 -20.00
N ARG A 79 -23.84 19.66 -19.00
CA ARG A 79 -25.24 19.25 -18.89
C ARG A 79 -25.94 19.85 -17.69
N VAL A 80 -25.24 20.40 -16.71
CA VAL A 80 -25.87 20.88 -15.47
C VAL A 80 -25.68 22.38 -15.26
N SER A 81 -26.69 23.01 -14.67
CA SER A 81 -26.60 24.40 -14.24
C SER A 81 -27.48 24.63 -13.03
N LEU A 82 -27.00 25.44 -12.08
CA LEU A 82 -27.83 26.02 -11.02
C LEU A 82 -28.35 27.38 -11.47
N PHE A 83 -29.48 27.81 -10.89
CA PHE A 83 -30.04 29.13 -11.11
C PHE A 83 -29.29 30.17 -10.24
N THR A 84 -28.03 30.43 -10.57
CA THR A 84 -27.14 31.26 -9.73
C THR A 84 -27.68 32.66 -9.46
N GLN A 85 -28.46 33.25 -10.38
CA GLN A 85 -29.12 34.54 -10.17
C GLN A 85 -30.27 34.48 -9.16
N GLU A 86 -30.87 33.32 -8.95
CA GLU A 86 -31.98 33.11 -8.01
C GLU A 86 -31.52 32.56 -6.65
N LEU A 87 -30.20 32.37 -6.45
CA LEU A 87 -29.64 31.97 -5.16
C LEU A 87 -29.88 33.01 -4.08
N GLU A 88 -29.92 34.31 -4.43
CA GLU A 88 -30.28 35.39 -3.50
C GLU A 88 -31.68 35.21 -2.90
N ARG A 89 -32.54 34.47 -3.61
CA ARG A 89 -33.89 34.10 -3.24
C ARG A 89 -34.01 32.63 -2.80
N GLY A 90 -32.89 31.99 -2.47
CA GLY A 90 -32.86 30.62 -1.96
C GLY A 90 -33.22 29.55 -2.98
N ASN A 91 -33.19 29.83 -4.28
CA ASN A 91 -33.47 28.83 -5.31
C ASN A 91 -32.23 27.98 -5.59
N VAL A 92 -32.19 26.78 -5.02
CA VAL A 92 -31.08 25.82 -5.17
C VAL A 92 -31.40 24.72 -6.19
N SER A 93 -32.37 24.97 -7.07
CA SER A 93 -32.81 24.01 -8.09
C SER A 93 -31.71 23.67 -9.10
N LEU A 94 -31.71 22.42 -9.55
CA LEU A 94 -30.80 21.92 -10.58
C LEU A 94 -31.52 21.87 -11.93
N GLN A 95 -30.91 22.44 -12.98
CA GLN A 95 -31.32 22.18 -14.36
C GLN A 95 -30.36 21.17 -14.99
N LEU A 96 -30.92 20.07 -15.51
CA LEU A 96 -30.21 19.02 -16.24
C LEU A 96 -30.63 19.03 -17.72
N ARG A 97 -29.66 19.23 -18.61
CA ARG A 97 -29.80 19.30 -20.06
C ARG A 97 -29.47 17.97 -20.73
N HIS A 98 -30.02 17.76 -21.92
CA HIS A 98 -29.86 16.53 -22.70
C HIS A 98 -30.21 15.28 -21.86
N CYS A 99 -31.37 15.30 -21.20
CA CYS A 99 -31.78 14.25 -20.27
C CYS A 99 -32.06 12.94 -21.02
N THR A 100 -31.49 11.84 -20.55
CA THR A 100 -31.60 10.48 -21.09
C THR A 100 -32.31 9.57 -20.09
N LEU A 101 -32.73 8.38 -20.53
CA LEU A 101 -33.30 7.36 -19.63
C LEU A 101 -32.32 6.98 -18.51
N SER A 102 -31.02 7.03 -18.78
CA SER A 102 -29.98 6.73 -17.79
C SER A 102 -29.90 7.76 -16.67
N ASP A 103 -30.47 8.96 -16.86
CA ASP A 103 -30.48 9.99 -15.83
C ASP A 103 -31.61 9.78 -14.82
N THR A 104 -32.58 8.90 -15.09
CA THR A 104 -33.62 8.54 -14.12
C THR A 104 -33.03 7.91 -12.85
N GLY A 105 -33.69 8.12 -11.71
CA GLY A 105 -33.24 7.63 -10.41
C GLY A 105 -33.41 8.65 -9.29
N HIS A 106 -32.73 8.41 -8.17
CA HIS A 106 -32.81 9.28 -6.99
C HIS A 106 -31.72 10.34 -7.03
N TYR A 107 -32.12 11.58 -6.73
CA TYR A 107 -31.23 12.71 -6.59
C TYR A 107 -31.31 13.27 -5.18
N VAL A 108 -30.18 13.75 -4.68
CA VAL A 108 -30.10 14.42 -3.37
C VAL A 108 -29.63 15.84 -3.59
N CYS A 109 -30.35 16.80 -3.01
CA CYS A 109 -29.87 18.16 -2.82
C CYS A 109 -29.40 18.29 -1.38
N GLU A 110 -28.13 18.61 -1.18
CA GLU A 110 -27.50 18.89 0.12
C GLU A 110 -27.12 20.37 0.13
N VAL A 111 -27.57 21.11 1.14
CA VAL A 111 -27.22 22.53 1.34
C VAL A 111 -26.62 22.71 2.71
N THR A 112 -25.40 23.25 2.75
CA THR A 112 -24.62 23.47 3.97
C THR A 112 -24.38 24.96 4.19
N ASP A 113 -24.72 25.44 5.39
CA ASP A 113 -24.44 26.78 5.88
C ASP A 113 -23.73 26.69 7.24
N GLY A 114 -22.42 26.96 7.24
CA GLY A 114 -21.56 26.72 8.41
C GLY A 114 -21.58 25.24 8.83
N ASP A 115 -21.96 24.98 10.08
CA ASP A 115 -22.04 23.62 10.64
C ASP A 115 -23.37 22.93 10.36
N ARG A 116 -24.34 23.62 9.76
CA ARG A 116 -25.67 23.07 9.51
C ARG A 116 -25.78 22.57 8.07
N THR A 117 -26.28 21.35 7.91
CA THR A 117 -26.59 20.77 6.61
C THR A 117 -28.04 20.32 6.59
N GLU A 118 -28.76 20.67 5.54
CA GLU A 118 -30.09 20.12 5.23
C GLU A 118 -30.01 19.35 3.91
N GLU A 119 -30.73 18.23 3.84
CA GLU A 119 -30.80 17.41 2.62
C GLU A 119 -32.25 17.08 2.27
N ILE A 120 -32.52 16.92 0.98
CA ILE A 120 -33.79 16.41 0.48
C ILE A 120 -33.55 15.48 -0.70
N THR A 121 -34.29 14.38 -0.75
CA THR A 121 -34.20 13.42 -1.86
C THR A 121 -35.40 13.56 -2.80
N VAL A 122 -35.14 13.56 -4.10
CA VAL A 122 -36.15 13.57 -5.16
C VAL A 122 -35.97 12.38 -6.09
N GLU A 123 -37.07 11.76 -6.49
CA GLU A 123 -37.06 10.69 -7.50
C GLU A 123 -37.44 11.29 -8.85
N MET A 124 -36.55 11.12 -9.84
CA MET A 124 -36.83 11.44 -11.23
C MET A 124 -37.24 10.16 -11.97
N ARG A 125 -38.51 10.06 -12.34
CA ARG A 125 -39.04 8.96 -13.14
C ARG A 125 -39.07 9.34 -14.62
N GLY A 126 -38.53 8.46 -15.45
CA GLY A 126 -38.52 8.63 -16.90
C GLY A 126 -39.91 8.48 -17.52
N PRO A 127 -40.04 8.79 -18.83
CA PRO A 127 -41.28 8.59 -19.54
C PRO A 127 -41.69 7.12 -19.55
N SER A 128 -42.94 6.82 -19.14
CA SER A 128 -43.53 5.49 -19.25
C SER A 128 -43.73 5.10 -20.73
N THR A 129 -43.50 3.82 -21.04
CA THR A 129 -43.73 3.23 -22.38
C THR A 129 -45.19 3.34 -22.85
N LEU A 130 -46.12 3.53 -21.92
CA LEU A 130 -47.55 3.72 -22.17
C LEU A 130 -47.93 5.19 -21.92
N LYS A 131 -47.88 6.00 -22.99
CA LYS A 131 -48.52 7.32 -23.15
C LYS A 131 -48.41 8.27 -21.93
N LEU A 132 -47.31 9.03 -21.84
CA LEU A 132 -47.28 10.51 -21.87
C LEU A 132 -45.81 10.96 -21.77
N PHE A 133 -45.39 11.88 -22.66
CA PHE A 133 -44.06 12.51 -22.70
C PHE A 133 -43.84 13.36 -21.45
N GLY A 134 -43.49 12.74 -20.33
CA GLY A 134 -43.39 13.36 -19.01
C GLY A 134 -42.25 12.74 -18.23
N VAL A 135 -41.32 13.56 -17.74
CA VAL A 135 -40.49 13.17 -16.59
C VAL A 135 -41.24 13.61 -15.34
N MET A 136 -41.40 12.72 -14.37
CA MET A 136 -42.07 13.05 -13.12
C MET A 136 -41.03 13.21 -12.02
N VAL A 137 -41.13 14.29 -11.25
CA VAL A 137 -40.25 14.58 -10.10
C VAL A 137 -41.10 14.63 -8.84
N TYR A 138 -40.73 13.82 -7.86
CA TYR A 138 -41.39 13.82 -6.55
C TYR A 138 -40.37 13.75 -5.43
N GLN A 139 -40.65 14.45 -4.34
CA GLN A 139 -39.92 14.26 -3.11
C GLN A 139 -40.15 12.86 -2.56
N ILE A 140 -39.09 12.23 -2.07
CA ILE A 140 -39.16 10.95 -1.38
C ILE A 140 -38.36 11.00 -0.07
N ASN A 141 -38.80 10.22 0.91
CA ASN A 141 -38.10 10.08 2.19
C ASN A 141 -37.22 8.82 2.15
N ARG A 142 -36.20 8.81 1.30
CA ARG A 142 -35.19 7.75 1.25
C ARG A 142 -34.19 7.94 2.38
N LYS A 143 -33.84 6.85 3.07
CA LYS A 143 -32.73 6.84 4.03
C LYS A 143 -31.48 6.30 3.32
N TRP A 144 -30.44 7.11 3.27
CA TRP A 144 -29.13 6.74 2.72
C TRP A 144 -28.28 6.05 3.79
N THR A 145 -27.60 4.97 3.40
CA THR A 145 -26.69 4.23 4.29
C THR A 145 -25.37 4.98 4.50
N GLU A 146 -24.63 4.62 5.53
CA GLU A 146 -23.32 5.23 5.80
C GLU A 146 -22.35 5.00 4.63
N ASP A 147 -22.38 3.81 4.03
CA ASP A 147 -21.57 3.49 2.86
C ASP A 147 -21.95 4.35 1.64
N GLU A 148 -23.24 4.59 1.40
CA GLU A 148 -23.70 5.48 0.33
C GLU A 148 -23.26 6.92 0.59
N ARG A 149 -23.37 7.40 1.84
CA ARG A 149 -22.90 8.74 2.24
C ARG A 149 -21.40 8.89 2.05
N MET A 150 -20.61 7.89 2.46
CA MET A 150 -19.17 7.89 2.26
C MET A 150 -18.81 7.96 0.77
N LYS A 151 -19.54 7.24 -0.08
CA LYS A 151 -19.36 7.30 -1.55
C LYS A 151 -19.72 8.67 -2.12
N MET A 152 -20.82 9.28 -1.68
CA MET A 152 -21.20 10.65 -2.09
C MET A 152 -20.10 11.66 -1.74
N GLN A 153 -19.60 11.64 -0.50
CA GLN A 153 -18.54 12.55 -0.06
C GLN A 153 -17.25 12.34 -0.88
N ASN A 154 -16.86 11.09 -1.12
CA ASN A 154 -15.70 10.79 -1.97
C ASN A 154 -15.90 11.31 -3.41
N SER A 155 -17.10 11.14 -3.99
CA SER A 155 -17.40 11.63 -5.34
C SER A 155 -17.37 13.17 -5.44
N ALA A 156 -17.85 13.87 -4.41
CA ALA A 156 -17.76 15.33 -4.33
C ALA A 156 -16.30 15.79 -4.19
N LEU A 157 -15.50 15.12 -3.34
CA LEU A 157 -14.08 15.43 -3.16
C LEU A 157 -13.27 15.26 -4.44
N GLN A 158 -13.52 14.20 -5.21
CA GLN A 158 -12.90 14.00 -6.53
C GLN A 158 -13.30 15.10 -7.52
N THR A 159 -14.57 15.51 -7.48
CA THR A 159 -15.08 16.58 -8.35
C THR A 159 -14.40 17.92 -8.09
N VAL A 160 -14.17 18.28 -6.82
CA VAL A 160 -13.54 19.55 -6.44
C VAL A 160 -12.01 19.52 -6.56
N ASN A 161 -11.37 18.37 -6.34
CA ASN A 161 -9.90 18.24 -6.39
C ASN A 161 -9.35 17.84 -7.76
N ARG A 162 -10.12 18.06 -8.83
CA ARG A 162 -9.78 17.59 -10.17
C ARG A 162 -8.44 18.09 -10.70
N ASP A 163 -7.99 19.25 -10.24
CA ASP A 163 -6.67 19.82 -10.58
C ASP A 163 -5.51 19.22 -9.76
N LYS A 164 -5.79 18.62 -8.60
CA LYS A 164 -4.78 17.98 -7.73
C LYS A 164 -4.59 16.49 -8.04
N GLU A 165 -5.60 15.83 -8.60
CA GLU A 165 -5.55 14.42 -9.01
C GLU A 165 -4.45 14.16 -10.07
N VAL A 166 -4.20 15.13 -10.95
CA VAL A 166 -3.15 15.05 -12.00
C VAL A 166 -1.74 15.02 -11.42
N GLU A 167 -1.52 15.56 -10.22
CA GLU A 167 -0.22 15.58 -9.55
C GLU A 167 -0.01 14.30 -8.72
N SER A 168 -1.04 13.86 -7.98
CA SER A 168 -0.99 12.60 -7.23
C SER A 168 -0.88 11.36 -8.13
N ASP A 169 -1.53 11.34 -9.30
CA ASP A 169 -1.45 10.20 -10.22
C ASP A 169 -0.03 10.03 -10.81
N LYS A 170 0.72 11.12 -10.98
CA LYS A 170 2.12 11.07 -11.43
C LYS A 170 3.03 10.51 -10.35
N GLU A 171 2.82 10.92 -9.11
CA GLU A 171 3.59 10.40 -7.96
C GLU A 171 3.29 8.92 -7.71
N VAL A 172 2.02 8.51 -7.74
CA VAL A 172 1.61 7.11 -7.61
C VAL A 172 2.21 6.25 -8.72
N LYS A 173 2.20 6.73 -9.96
CA LYS A 173 2.82 6.02 -11.09
C LYS A 173 4.34 5.90 -10.93
N THR A 174 4.99 6.94 -10.42
CA THR A 174 6.43 6.92 -10.11
C THR A 174 6.76 5.93 -9.00
N CYS A 175 5.99 5.92 -7.91
CA CYS A 175 6.16 4.99 -6.79
C CYS A 175 5.90 3.54 -7.22
N LYS A 176 4.89 3.30 -8.06
CA LYS A 176 4.60 1.96 -8.61
C LYS A 176 5.76 1.42 -9.45
N ASN A 177 6.38 2.27 -10.27
CA ASN A 177 7.55 1.89 -11.06
C ASN A 177 8.73 1.55 -10.16
N LYS A 178 9.03 2.39 -9.15
CA LYS A 178 10.10 2.14 -8.17
C LYS A 178 9.87 0.84 -7.39
N LEU A 179 8.62 0.57 -6.98
CA LEU A 179 8.25 -0.67 -6.30
C LEU A 179 8.47 -1.90 -7.20
N GLY A 180 8.20 -1.78 -8.49
CA GLY A 180 8.52 -2.81 -9.48
C GLY A 180 10.02 -3.09 -9.56
N THR A 181 10.86 -2.05 -9.57
CA THR A 181 12.33 -2.19 -9.56
C THR A 181 12.82 -2.89 -8.30
N VAL A 182 12.38 -2.45 -7.12
CA VAL A 182 12.76 -3.07 -5.83
C VAL A 182 12.27 -4.52 -5.75
N GLY A 183 11.08 -4.80 -6.27
CA GLY A 183 10.56 -6.17 -6.37
C GLY A 183 11.46 -7.07 -7.22
N GLN A 184 12.01 -6.55 -8.32
CA GLN A 184 12.93 -7.28 -9.19
C GLN A 184 14.28 -7.54 -8.49
N GLU A 185 14.86 -6.51 -7.84
CA GLU A 185 16.11 -6.64 -7.08
C GLU A 185 16.00 -7.67 -5.95
N LEU A 186 14.86 -7.71 -5.25
CA LEU A 186 14.62 -8.68 -4.19
C LEU A 186 14.56 -10.11 -4.73
N GLN A 187 13.97 -10.32 -5.90
CA GLN A 187 13.93 -11.63 -6.55
C GLN A 187 15.32 -12.08 -7.01
N ASP A 188 16.11 -11.16 -7.57
CA ASP A 188 17.49 -11.46 -7.97
C ASP A 188 18.38 -11.79 -6.77
N MET A 189 18.25 -11.04 -5.68
CA MET A 189 18.97 -11.32 -4.43
C MET A 189 18.57 -12.65 -3.82
N LYS A 190 17.27 -13.00 -3.87
CA LYS A 190 16.78 -14.31 -3.44
C LYS A 190 17.41 -15.44 -4.26
N ARG A 191 17.45 -15.30 -5.59
CA ARG A 191 18.11 -16.29 -6.47
C ARG A 191 19.59 -16.45 -6.13
N GLN A 192 20.31 -15.35 -5.92
CA GLN A 192 21.72 -15.39 -5.51
C GLN A 192 21.92 -16.10 -4.17
N LEU A 193 21.01 -15.91 -3.21
CA LEU A 193 21.09 -16.59 -1.91
C LEU A 193 20.85 -18.10 -2.04
N GLU A 194 19.91 -18.50 -2.91
CA GLU A 194 19.64 -19.90 -3.22
C GLU A 194 20.86 -20.56 -3.90
N GLU A 195 21.47 -19.88 -4.88
CA GLU A 195 22.71 -20.32 -5.53
C GLU A 195 23.87 -20.46 -4.54
N MET A 196 24.10 -19.44 -3.69
CA MET A 196 25.14 -19.49 -2.66
C MET A 196 24.93 -20.64 -1.68
N THR A 197 23.67 -20.96 -1.34
CA THR A 197 23.34 -22.08 -0.46
C THR A 197 23.73 -23.43 -1.10
N ILE A 198 23.57 -23.58 -2.41
CA ILE A 198 24.00 -24.78 -3.14
C ILE A 198 25.51 -24.93 -3.06
N VAL A 199 26.26 -23.86 -3.36
CA VAL A 199 27.72 -23.87 -3.30
C VAL A 199 28.24 -24.19 -1.91
N LEU A 200 27.64 -23.63 -0.85
CA LEU A 200 28.02 -23.94 0.53
C LEU A 200 27.80 -25.41 0.89
N LYS A 201 26.72 -26.02 0.39
CA LYS A 201 26.47 -27.47 0.58
C LYS A 201 27.53 -28.30 -0.12
N GLU A 202 27.90 -27.96 -1.35
CA GLU A 202 28.97 -28.65 -2.08
C GLU A 202 30.31 -28.54 -1.35
N GLN A 203 30.71 -27.33 -0.95
CA GLN A 203 31.94 -27.11 -0.18
C GLN A 203 31.96 -27.92 1.12
N LYS A 204 30.83 -28.00 1.84
CA LYS A 204 30.71 -28.82 3.05
C LYS A 204 30.91 -30.31 2.75
N THR A 205 30.39 -30.81 1.63
CA THR A 205 30.60 -32.21 1.24
C THR A 205 32.06 -32.50 0.87
N GLU A 206 32.73 -31.56 0.20
CA GLU A 206 34.15 -31.68 -0.10
C GLU A 206 35.02 -31.61 1.15
N LEU A 207 34.68 -30.76 2.11
CA LEU A 207 35.35 -30.72 3.41
C LEU A 207 35.26 -32.07 4.12
N ALA A 208 34.05 -32.65 4.20
CA ALA A 208 33.82 -33.95 4.83
C ALA A 208 34.58 -35.11 4.14
N LYS A 209 34.79 -35.04 2.82
CA LYS A 209 35.64 -36.01 2.11
C LYS A 209 37.11 -35.86 2.50
N LYS A 210 37.61 -34.62 2.59
CA LYS A 210 38.99 -34.35 3.02
C LYS A 210 39.24 -34.79 4.45
N ASP A 211 38.28 -34.58 5.36
CA ASP A 211 38.38 -35.03 6.75
C ASP A 211 38.53 -36.56 6.84
N LYS A 212 37.70 -37.32 6.11
CA LYS A 212 37.84 -38.79 6.04
C LYS A 212 39.20 -39.24 5.50
N GLN A 213 39.73 -38.56 4.49
CA GLN A 213 41.06 -38.85 3.96
C GLN A 213 42.17 -38.56 4.97
N LEU A 214 41.99 -37.52 5.79
CA LEU A 214 42.94 -37.18 6.84
C LEU A 214 42.94 -38.25 7.93
N GLU A 215 41.77 -38.68 8.41
CA GLU A 215 41.62 -39.76 9.39
C GLU A 215 42.28 -41.07 8.90
N GLU A 216 42.10 -41.43 7.63
CA GLU A 216 42.73 -42.61 7.04
C GLU A 216 44.26 -42.50 7.00
N LYS A 217 44.79 -41.31 6.65
CA LYS A 217 46.23 -41.04 6.66
C LYS A 217 46.82 -41.12 8.07
N GLU A 218 46.13 -40.58 9.07
CA GLU A 218 46.56 -40.65 10.47
C GLU A 218 46.60 -42.09 10.99
N ARG A 219 45.60 -42.91 10.61
CA ARG A 219 45.59 -44.35 10.92
C ARG A 219 46.80 -45.06 10.31
N LEU A 220 47.07 -44.84 9.02
CA LEU A 220 48.23 -45.43 8.32
C LEU A 220 49.56 -44.98 8.91
N LEU A 221 49.67 -43.72 9.32
CA LEU A 221 50.86 -43.20 9.97
C LEU A 221 51.10 -43.90 11.31
N THR A 222 50.05 -44.08 12.11
CA THR A 222 50.09 -44.78 13.40
C THR A 222 50.54 -46.23 13.21
N GLU A 223 50.00 -46.93 12.21
CA GLU A 223 50.39 -48.31 11.90
C GLU A 223 51.86 -48.42 11.49
N LYS A 224 52.34 -47.54 10.61
CA LYS A 224 53.76 -47.47 10.26
C LYS A 224 54.65 -47.19 11.45
N GLN A 225 54.22 -46.32 12.37
CA GLN A 225 54.98 -45.99 13.56
C GLN A 225 55.10 -47.20 14.50
N THR A 226 54.04 -47.99 14.65
CA THR A 226 54.08 -49.29 15.37
C THR A 226 55.05 -50.27 14.72
N GLN A 227 55.00 -50.43 13.39
CA GLN A 227 55.92 -51.32 12.65
C GLN A 227 57.39 -50.91 12.82
N LEU A 228 57.68 -49.61 12.83
CA LEU A 228 59.03 -49.10 13.09
C LEU A 228 59.51 -49.46 14.51
N MET A 229 58.66 -49.29 15.53
CA MET A 229 59.00 -49.68 16.90
C MET A 229 59.29 -51.18 17.03
N GLU A 230 58.48 -52.02 16.38
CA GLU A 230 58.70 -53.48 16.36
C GLU A 230 60.02 -53.85 15.69
N ARG A 231 60.33 -53.22 14.54
CA ARG A 231 61.60 -53.44 13.84
C ARG A 231 62.79 -53.00 14.68
N ASP A 232 62.71 -51.85 15.32
CA ASP A 232 63.80 -51.33 16.17
C ASP A 232 64.00 -52.22 17.41
N LYS A 233 62.92 -52.76 18.00
CA LYS A 233 62.99 -53.78 19.05
C LYS A 233 63.68 -55.05 18.56
N LEU A 234 63.33 -55.55 17.36
CA LEU A 234 63.95 -56.74 16.78
C LEU A 234 65.44 -56.55 16.48
N LEU A 235 65.85 -55.34 16.10
CA LEU A 235 67.26 -54.97 15.92
C LEU A 235 68.01 -54.98 17.26
N GLU A 236 67.39 -54.47 18.32
CA GLU A 236 67.97 -54.47 19.66
C GLU A 236 68.13 -55.89 20.21
N ASP A 237 67.15 -56.76 19.99
CA ASP A 237 67.23 -58.18 20.37
C ASP A 237 68.33 -58.91 19.57
N LYS A 238 68.48 -58.62 18.26
CA LYS A 238 69.58 -59.16 17.44
C LYS A 238 70.96 -58.69 17.91
N LYS A 239 71.11 -57.44 18.36
CA LYS A 239 72.37 -56.93 18.92
C LYS A 239 72.75 -57.69 20.19
N LYS A 240 71.79 -57.89 21.11
CA LYS A 240 72.01 -58.67 22.34
C LYS A 240 72.44 -60.12 22.08
N HIS A 241 71.85 -60.77 21.06
CA HIS A 241 72.25 -62.11 20.65
C HIS A 241 73.64 -62.17 20.01
N HIS A 242 74.08 -61.11 19.32
CA HIS A 242 75.44 -61.02 18.77
C HIS A 242 76.49 -60.79 19.86
N GLU A 243 76.20 -59.97 20.88
CA GLU A 243 77.07 -59.76 22.05
C GLU A 243 77.21 -61.00 22.95
N GLN A 244 76.22 -61.90 22.97
CA GLN A 244 76.31 -63.17 23.71
C GLN A 244 76.99 -64.31 22.91
N ALA A 245 77.23 -64.13 21.61
CA ALA A 245 77.80 -65.16 20.75
C ALA A 245 79.32 -65.02 20.50
N ASP A 246 80.01 -64.03 21.11
CA ASP A 246 81.47 -63.85 20.93
C ASP A 246 82.21 -63.44 22.23
N PRO A 247 82.77 -64.40 22.99
CA PRO A 247 83.74 -64.12 24.06
C PRO A 247 85.21 -64.40 23.69
N GLU A 248 85.57 -64.72 22.43
CA GLU A 248 86.96 -65.04 22.07
C GLU A 248 87.44 -64.29 20.81
N SER A 249 87.72 -62.99 20.94
CA SER A 249 88.56 -62.32 19.92
C SER A 249 89.39 -61.11 20.36
N THR A 250 89.36 -60.72 21.63
CA THR A 250 90.08 -59.49 22.07
C THR A 250 91.32 -59.71 22.95
N ASP A 251 91.73 -60.96 23.20
CA ASP A 251 92.93 -61.24 24.02
C ASP A 251 94.22 -61.49 23.19
N HIS A 252 94.13 -61.59 21.86
CA HIS A 252 95.30 -61.78 20.99
C HIS A 252 95.98 -60.48 20.52
N ILE A 253 95.36 -59.32 20.68
CA ILE A 253 95.91 -58.04 20.19
C ILE A 253 96.71 -57.30 21.29
N ARG A 254 96.46 -57.57 22.58
CA ARG A 254 97.19 -56.90 23.68
C ARG A 254 98.54 -57.55 24.04
N ARG A 255 98.80 -58.79 23.63
CA ARG A 255 100.10 -59.47 23.85
C ARG A 255 101.16 -59.22 22.78
N ARG A 256 100.84 -58.54 21.67
CA ARG A 256 101.81 -58.25 20.59
C ARG A 256 102.55 -56.92 20.74
N ASN A 257 102.03 -55.97 21.52
CA ASN A 257 102.61 -54.62 21.67
C ASN A 257 103.43 -54.39 22.97
N CYS A 258 103.75 -55.44 23.74
CA CYS A 258 104.69 -55.37 24.88
C CYS A 258 106.00 -56.13 24.63
N LYS A 259 106.31 -56.54 23.39
CA LYS A 259 107.57 -57.23 23.05
C LYS A 259 108.47 -56.49 22.06
N GLU A 260 108.16 -55.25 21.71
CA GLU A 260 109.02 -54.41 20.86
C GLU A 260 109.23 -53.05 21.55
N GLY A 261 110.20 -53.01 22.46
CA GLY A 261 110.61 -51.77 23.13
C GLY A 261 111.34 -52.03 24.44
N LEU A 262 112.58 -52.53 24.37
CA LEU A 262 113.70 -52.27 25.31
C LEU A 262 114.85 -53.27 25.06
N THR A 263 115.66 -52.99 24.03
CA THR A 263 117.10 -53.32 24.01
C THR A 263 117.83 -52.13 23.36
N ARG A 264 118.42 -51.27 24.20
CA ARG A 264 119.50 -50.35 23.84
C ARG A 264 120.34 -50.10 25.10
N GLU A 265 121.59 -50.53 24.99
CA GLU A 265 122.75 -50.47 25.91
C GLU A 265 122.73 -51.36 27.14
#